data_AF-A0A2N2SV18-F1
#
_entry.id   AF-A0A2N2SV18-F1
#
_cell.length_a   1.000
_cell.length_b   1.000
_cell.length_c   1.000
_cell.angle_alpha   90.00
_cell.angle_beta   90.00
_cell.angle_gamma   90.00
#
_symmetry.space_group_name_H-M   'P 1'
#
loop_
_entity.id
_entity.type
_entity.pdbx_description
1 polymer ?
#
loop_
_entity_poly.entity_id
_entity_poly.type
_entity_poly.pdbx_seq_one_letter_code
_entity_poly.pdbx_strand_id
1 'polypeptide(L)'
;QTVRVIVNQAARPGSGLAITNQLQQVLDRFVVTDHPIRLVHMGDIPVDPEVRQAIMRRQLLMQATPGCPAGMAILQLARKLEESVIPKPA
;
A
#
# COMPACT_ATOMS: atom_id res chain seq x y z
N GLN A 1 -16.32 -7.02 6.90
CA GLN A 1 -15.79 -5.71 6.48
C GLN A 1 -14.46 -5.91 5.77
N THR A 2 -14.22 -5.28 4.61
CA THR A 2 -12.94 -5.42 3.89
C THR A 2 -12.08 -4.17 4.07
N VAL A 3 -10.87 -4.34 4.58
CA VAL A 3 -9.88 -3.27 4.74
C VAL A 3 -8.72 -3.53 3.79
N ARG A 4 -8.37 -2.54 2.99
CA ARG A 4 -7.27 -2.63 2.03
C ARG A 4 -6.01 -2.08 2.66
N VAL A 5 -4.92 -2.84 2.59
CA VAL A 5 -3.67 -2.53 3.27
C VAL A 5 -2.59 -2.26 2.25
N ILE A 6 -1.84 -1.18 2.45
CA ILE A 6 -0.62 -0.86 1.71
C ILE A 6 0.52 -0.88 2.72
N VAL A 7 1.59 -1.60 2.41
CA VAL A 7 2.77 -1.63 3.27
C VAL A 7 3.78 -0.63 2.75
N ASN A 8 3.98 0.44 3.51
CA ASN A 8 4.93 1.49 3.18
C ASN A 8 6.31 1.18 3.77
N GLN A 9 7.36 1.67 3.11
CA GLN A 9 8.76 1.46 3.51
C GLN A 9 9.13 -0.02 3.65
N ALA A 10 8.67 -0.85 2.72
CA ALA A 10 9.01 -2.27 2.67
C ALA A 10 10.52 -2.43 2.42
N ALA A 11 11.24 -3.02 3.38
CA ALA A 11 12.67 -3.28 3.26
C ALA A 11 13.01 -4.36 2.23
N ARG A 12 12.07 -5.28 1.96
CA ARG A 12 12.22 -6.37 1.00
C ARG A 12 10.95 -6.52 0.14
N PRO A 13 11.06 -6.66 -1.19
CA PRO A 13 9.91 -6.95 -2.04
C PRO A 13 9.16 -8.20 -1.55
N GLY A 14 7.83 -8.12 -1.49
CA GLY A 14 6.97 -9.24 -1.07
C GLY A 14 6.83 -9.42 0.44
N SER A 15 7.57 -8.66 1.27
CA SER A 15 7.44 -8.73 2.73
C SER A 15 6.07 -8.24 3.24
N GLY A 16 5.38 -7.37 2.51
CA GLY A 16 4.11 -6.82 3.00
C GLY A 16 2.94 -7.80 3.01
N LEU A 17 2.98 -8.86 2.18
CA LEU A 17 1.97 -9.92 2.26
C LEU A 17 2.07 -10.67 3.59
N ALA A 18 3.29 -11.01 4.01
CA ALA A 18 3.52 -11.67 5.29
C ALA A 18 3.08 -10.79 6.47
N ILE A 19 3.41 -9.50 6.43
CA ILE A 19 2.97 -8.51 7.45
C ILE A 19 1.44 -8.45 7.50
N THR A 20 0.76 -8.37 6.35
CA THR A 20 -0.70 -8.32 6.28
C THR A 20 -1.34 -9.58 6.86
N ASN A 21 -0.77 -10.76 6.57
CA ASN A 21 -1.26 -12.04 7.12
C ASN A 21 -1.06 -12.11 8.64
N GLN A 22 0.07 -11.61 9.16
CA GLN A 22 0.31 -11.56 10.60
C GLN A 22 -0.70 -10.63 11.30
N LEU A 23 -0.99 -9.47 10.70
CA LEU A 23 -2.03 -8.56 11.21
C LEU A 23 -3.42 -9.22 11.16
N GLN A 24 -3.74 -9.97 10.11
CA GLN A 24 -5.01 -10.71 10.04
C GLN A 24 -5.13 -11.72 11.19
N GLN A 25 -4.08 -12.47 11.51
CA GLN A 25 -4.09 -13.42 12.63
C GLN A 25 -4.34 -12.74 13.98
N VAL A 26 -3.80 -11.52 14.17
CA VAL A 26 -4.06 -10.72 15.38
C VAL A 26 -5.52 -10.27 15.42
N LEU A 27 -6.08 -9.80 14.30
CA LEU A 27 -7.49 -9.44 14.22
C LEU A 27 -8.40 -10.63 14.50
N ASP A 28 -8.14 -11.77 13.86
CA ASP A 28 -8.91 -13.01 14.04
C ASP A 28 -8.89 -13.49 15.49
N ARG A 29 -7.78 -13.27 16.20
CA ARG A 29 -7.62 -13.70 17.59
C ARG A 29 -8.25 -12.75 18.60
N PHE A 30 -8.15 -11.44 18.38
CA PHE A 30 -8.41 -10.45 19.43
C PHE A 30 -9.57 -9.50 19.14
N VAL A 31 -10.09 -9.46 17.91
CA VAL A 31 -11.15 -8.53 17.51
C VAL A 31 -12.43 -9.31 17.26
N VAL A 32 -13.36 -9.24 18.23
CA VAL A 32 -14.71 -9.80 18.10
C VAL A 32 -15.64 -8.73 17.56
N THR A 33 -16.10 -8.90 16.32
CA THR A 33 -17.05 -8.00 15.65
C THR A 33 -18.15 -8.82 15.00
N ASP A 34 -19.35 -8.25 14.85
CA ASP A 34 -20.49 -8.94 14.21
C ASP A 34 -20.19 -9.39 12.77
N HIS A 35 -19.25 -8.70 12.11
CA HIS A 35 -18.75 -9.05 10.79
C HIS A 35 -17.23 -9.17 10.82
N PRO A 36 -16.64 -10.27 10.33
CA PRO A 36 -15.19 -10.43 10.33
C PRO A 36 -14.51 -9.34 9.48
N ILE A 37 -13.40 -8.82 10.00
CA ILE A 37 -12.55 -7.86 9.28
C ILE A 37 -11.58 -8.67 8.43
N ARG A 38 -11.62 -8.45 7.11
CA ARG A 38 -10.69 -9.06 6.17
C ARG A 38 -9.72 -8.02 5.63
N LEU A 39 -8.44 -8.25 5.88
CA LEU A 39 -7.35 -7.47 5.29
C LEU A 39 -7.04 -7.97 3.88
N VAL A 40 -6.89 -7.03 2.95
CA VAL A 40 -6.51 -7.31 1.56
C VAL A 40 -5.24 -6.54 1.24
N HIS A 41 -4.16 -7.26 0.97
CA HIS A 41 -2.88 -6.65 0.59
C HIS A 41 -2.96 -6.04 -0.81
N MET A 42 -2.78 -4.73 -0.89
CA MET A 42 -2.81 -3.99 -2.15
C MET A 42 -1.42 -3.93 -2.79
N GLY A 43 -0.36 -3.78 -2.01
CA GLY A 43 1.01 -3.78 -2.52
C GLY A 43 1.97 -3.08 -1.56
N ASP A 44 3.22 -3.05 -1.99
CA ASP A 44 4.36 -2.59 -1.20
C ASP A 44 4.99 -1.34 -1.82
N ILE A 45 5.25 -0.32 -1.01
CA ILE A 45 6.08 0.83 -1.38
C ILE A 45 7.46 0.61 -0.76
N PRO A 46 8.55 0.49 -1.55
CA PRO A 46 9.87 0.24 -1.01
C PRO A 46 10.41 1.45 -0.23
N VAL A 47 11.42 1.22 0.62
CA VAL A 47 12.24 2.32 1.16
C VAL A 47 12.96 3.00 0.00
N ASP A 48 12.77 4.31 -0.13
CA ASP A 48 13.34 5.08 -1.24
C ASP A 48 13.82 6.46 -0.76
N PRO A 49 15.12 6.79 -0.92
CA PRO A 49 15.64 8.11 -0.54
C PRO A 49 15.03 9.27 -1.33
N GLU A 50 14.50 9.04 -2.54
CA GLU A 50 13.84 10.10 -3.33
C GLU A 50 12.60 10.65 -2.63
N VAL A 51 11.91 9.84 -1.82
CA VAL A 51 10.79 10.30 -0.98
C VAL A 51 11.26 11.40 -0.03
N ARG A 52 12.41 11.20 0.62
CA ARG A 52 12.99 12.18 1.54
C ARG A 52 13.41 13.46 0.80
N GLN A 53 14.04 13.31 -0.38
CA GLN A 53 14.47 14.46 -1.19
C GLN A 53 13.26 15.30 -1.64
N ALA A 54 12.18 14.64 -2.09
CA ALA A 54 10.93 15.29 -2.47
C ALA A 54 10.32 16.11 -1.32
N ILE A 55 10.25 15.52 -0.11
CA ILE A 55 9.78 16.22 1.10
C ILE A 55 10.63 17.45 1.42
N MET A 56 11.96 17.30 1.43
CA MET A 56 12.89 18.39 1.76
C MET A 56 12.77 19.56 0.78
N ARG A 57 12.54 19.26 -0.51
CA ARG A 57 12.32 20.26 -1.56
C ARG A 57 10.89 20.79 -1.62
N ARG A 58 9.98 20.28 -0.80
CA ARG A 58 8.53 20.59 -0.83
C ARG A 58 7.91 20.34 -2.22
N GLN A 59 8.37 19.30 -2.89
CA GLN A 59 7.87 18.89 -4.20
C GLN A 59 7.21 17.52 -4.08
N LEU A 60 6.11 17.31 -4.78
CA LEU A 60 5.47 16.00 -4.82
C LEU A 60 6.38 14.98 -5.52
N LEU A 61 6.59 13.81 -4.92
CA LEU A 61 7.45 12.75 -5.48
C LEU A 61 7.11 12.43 -6.95
N MET A 62 5.82 12.28 -7.25
CA MET A 62 5.33 11.96 -8.59
C MET A 62 5.57 13.07 -9.62
N GLN A 63 5.80 14.31 -9.18
CA GLN A 63 6.18 15.42 -10.06
C GLN A 63 7.70 15.56 -10.17
N ALA A 64 8.44 15.30 -9.09
CA ALA A 64 9.89 15.45 -9.04
C ALA A 64 10.63 14.27 -9.69
N THR A 65 10.30 13.04 -9.28
CA THR A 65 11.00 11.82 -9.69
C THR A 65 10.01 10.64 -9.88
N PRO A 66 9.08 10.68 -10.86
CA PRO A 66 8.05 9.64 -11.02
C PRO A 66 8.60 8.23 -11.27
N GLY A 67 9.79 8.10 -11.87
CA GLY A 67 10.43 6.83 -12.19
C GLY A 67 11.22 6.19 -11.03
N CYS A 68 11.28 6.81 -9.85
CA CYS A 68 11.94 6.21 -8.69
C CYS A 68 11.18 4.94 -8.22
N PRO A 69 11.83 4.01 -7.49
CA PRO A 69 11.18 2.81 -6.97
C PRO A 69 9.85 3.06 -6.24
N ALA A 70 9.78 4.08 -5.38
CA ALA A 70 8.53 4.44 -4.70
C ALA A 70 7.48 5.01 -5.64
N GLY A 71 7.87 5.84 -6.62
CA GLY A 71 6.97 6.41 -7.63
C GLY A 71 6.37 5.32 -8.53
N MET A 72 7.20 4.38 -8.98
CA MET A 72 6.75 3.23 -9.76
C MET A 72 5.81 2.33 -8.95
N ALA A 73 6.09 2.09 -7.66
CA ALA A 73 5.19 1.33 -6.78
C ALA A 73 3.83 2.01 -6.60
N ILE A 74 3.82 3.34 -6.40
CA ILE A 74 2.59 4.15 -6.32
C ILE A 74 1.79 4.05 -7.64
N LEU A 75 2.47 4.10 -8.79
CA LEU A 75 1.81 3.95 -10.10
C LEU A 75 1.14 2.58 -10.25
N GLN A 76 1.80 1.49 -9.83
CA GLN A 76 1.19 0.15 -9.87
C GLN A 76 0.02 0.02 -8.89
N LEU A 77 0.14 0.61 -7.69
CA LEU A 77 -0.95 0.67 -6.72
C LEU A 77 -2.16 1.42 -7.27
N ALA A 78 -1.95 2.54 -7.96
CA ALA A 78 -3.02 3.31 -8.60
C ALA A 78 -3.77 2.47 -9.65
N ARG A 79 -3.06 1.75 -10.53
CA ARG A 79 -3.67 0.83 -11.51
C ARG A 79 -4.50 -0.26 -10.83
N LYS A 80 -3.95 -0.90 -9.79
CA LYS A 80 -4.68 -1.91 -9.04
C LYS A 80 -5.93 -1.34 -8.34
N LEU A 81 -5.88 -0.10 -7.89
CA LEU A 81 -7.04 0.60 -7.30
C LEU A 81 -8.14 0.81 -8.35
N GLU A 82 -7.77 1.26 -9.55
CA GLU A 82 -8.69 1.42 -10.69
C GLU A 82 -9.36 0.10 -11.07
N GLU A 83 -8.61 -1.01 -11.08
CA GLU A 83 -9.14 -2.32 -11.46
C GLU A 83 -10.02 -2.98 -10.40
N SER A 84 -9.74 -2.75 -9.11
CA SER A 84 -10.30 -3.56 -8.00
C SER A 84 -11.16 -2.78 -6.99
N VAL A 85 -11.21 -1.45 -7.08
CA VAL A 85 -11.90 -0.61 -6.10
C VAL A 85 -12.79 0.43 -6.76
N ILE A 86 -12.29 1.11 -7.80
CA ILE A 86 -13.04 2.18 -8.45
C ILE A 86 -14.07 1.54 -9.41
N PRO A 87 -15.37 1.81 -9.24
CA PRO A 87 -16.37 1.36 -10.20
C PRO A 87 -16.11 1.99 -11.57
N LYS A 88 -16.21 1.21 -12.65
CA LYS A 88 -16.17 1.81 -14.00
C LYS A 88 -17.34 2.79 -14.15
N PRO A 89 -17.12 4.01 -14.63
CA PRO A 89 -18.22 4.90 -14.98
C PRO A 89 -19.07 4.21 -16.06
N ALA A 90 -20.40 4.33 -15.92
CA ALA A 90 -21.39 3.78 -16.83
C ALA A 90 -21.32 4.43 -18.22
#